data_AF-A0A4R3YTL2-F1
#
_entry.id   AF-A0A4R3YTL2-F1
#
_cell.length_a   1.000
_cell.length_b   1.000
_cell.length_c   1.000
_cell.angle_alpha   90.00
_cell.angle_beta   90.00
_cell.angle_gamma   90.00
#
_symmetry.space_group_name_H-M   'P 1'
#
loop_
_entity.id
_entity.type
_entity.pdbx_description
1 polymer ?
#
loop_
_entity_poly.entity_id
_entity_poly.type
_entity_poly.pdbx_seq_one_letter_code
_entity_poly.pdbx_strand_id
1 'polypeptide(L)'
;MESPTVIVDVDAMSRLDRALHLFSHHIIHNESPSACVRWTANIVNVWLRTAASVGVPHMARQAVAYALESGIGNRSLSLATRTAMGGAAGALPVVMAGGGLLRDYRNGTTTRASIVSRIVAMLNGAIIVAMAGVTGALPSVTASVVALQLYCLLRDIIQLQLTAPDNTHGVSGRALGAAAGAYGSIQMGASAAGDWFAYPSGASASGSTYPWRNDLIRTALAQLAALLDHVTFRGMQRFEEGIASQGEDHDGLRIRLRYVPPTVARISQAATGVITARIGLQTSGALAAATAAHALAGSNLSGTFQQDLARLIGAAVLGAGYATYVGQTIRSDNVYHVDNVHAELGLPASDPAFANMDTPRFTTSFAMVDETRHPTR
;
A
#
# COMPACT_ATOMS: atom_id res chain seq x y z
N MET A 1 -23.21 53.58 23.36
CA MET A 1 -22.65 52.49 22.53
C MET A 1 -23.66 51.37 22.54
N GLU A 2 -24.53 51.35 21.53
CA GLU A 2 -25.49 50.25 21.35
C GLU A 2 -24.72 49.05 20.77
N SER A 3 -24.88 47.89 21.41
CA SER A 3 -24.26 46.64 20.94
C SER A 3 -24.97 46.19 19.68
N PRO A 4 -24.24 45.87 18.59
CA PRO A 4 -24.87 45.44 17.35
C PRO A 4 -25.61 44.12 17.58
N THR A 5 -26.93 44.15 17.38
CA THR A 5 -27.79 42.98 17.44
C THR A 5 -27.58 42.18 16.16
N VAL A 6 -26.84 41.07 16.23
CA VAL A 6 -26.69 40.15 15.11
C VAL A 6 -28.01 39.39 14.98
N ILE A 7 -28.85 39.79 14.03
CA ILE A 7 -30.04 39.04 13.63
C ILE A 7 -29.54 37.84 12.82
N VAL A 8 -29.50 36.67 13.45
CA VAL A 8 -29.24 35.41 12.76
C VAL A 8 -30.52 34.99 12.05
N ASP A 9 -30.49 35.00 10.72
CA ASP A 9 -31.61 34.55 9.89
C ASP A 9 -31.77 33.02 10.02
N VAL A 10 -32.76 32.62 10.83
CA VAL A 10 -33.09 31.23 11.14
C VAL A 10 -33.51 30.45 9.87
N ASP A 11 -34.08 31.14 8.87
CA ASP A 11 -34.47 30.52 7.60
C ASP A 11 -33.26 30.27 6.70
N ALA A 12 -32.25 31.14 6.72
CA ALA A 12 -30.99 30.91 6.02
C ALA A 12 -30.21 29.72 6.59
N MET A 13 -30.17 29.58 7.93
CA MET A 13 -29.56 28.42 8.59
C MET A 13 -30.28 27.11 8.25
N SER A 14 -31.62 27.09 8.24
CA SER A 14 -32.37 25.87 7.88
C SER A 14 -32.18 25.45 6.42
N ARG A 15 -32.01 26.40 5.51
CA ARG A 15 -31.68 26.14 4.09
C ARG A 15 -30.25 25.62 3.93
N LEU A 16 -29.29 26.17 4.68
CA LEU A 16 -27.90 25.70 4.68
C LEU A 16 -27.80 24.27 5.23
N ASP A 17 -28.45 23.98 6.35
CA ASP A 17 -28.45 22.64 6.96
C ASP A 17 -29.08 21.61 6.02
N ARG A 18 -30.20 21.95 5.38
CA ARG A 18 -30.83 21.08 4.39
C ARG A 18 -29.92 20.88 3.16
N ALA A 19 -29.25 21.93 2.68
CA ALA A 19 -28.32 21.84 1.56
C ALA A 19 -27.09 21.00 1.92
N LEU A 20 -26.51 21.16 3.12
CA LEU A 20 -25.39 20.37 3.63
C LEU A 20 -25.80 18.91 3.82
N HIS A 21 -26.99 18.64 4.34
CA HIS A 21 -27.50 17.29 4.50
C HIS A 21 -27.71 16.61 3.14
N LEU A 22 -28.37 17.29 2.19
CA LEU A 22 -28.57 16.77 0.85
C LEU A 22 -27.24 16.58 0.11
N PHE A 23 -26.32 17.53 0.21
CA PHE A 23 -24.98 17.43 -0.37
C PHE A 23 -24.20 16.25 0.22
N SER A 24 -24.21 16.09 1.56
CA SER A 24 -23.56 14.97 2.24
C SER A 24 -24.18 13.64 1.83
N HIS A 25 -25.51 13.56 1.76
CA HIS A 25 -26.21 12.36 1.32
C HIS A 25 -25.87 12.01 -0.13
N HIS A 26 -25.93 12.98 -1.06
CA HIS A 26 -25.65 12.77 -2.48
C HIS A 26 -24.19 12.42 -2.75
N ILE A 27 -23.24 13.01 -2.01
CA ILE A 27 -21.83 12.67 -2.12
C ILE A 27 -21.56 11.29 -1.56
N ILE A 28 -22.03 10.97 -0.34
CA ILE A 28 -21.73 9.69 0.32
C ILE A 28 -22.32 8.51 -0.47
N HIS A 29 -23.58 8.63 -0.92
CA HIS A 29 -24.27 7.55 -1.63
C HIS A 29 -23.98 7.54 -3.14
N ASN A 30 -23.59 8.68 -3.71
CA ASN A 30 -23.22 8.82 -5.13
C ASN A 30 -24.26 8.22 -6.09
N GLU A 31 -25.52 8.65 -5.91
CA GLU A 31 -26.66 8.13 -6.66
C GLU A 31 -27.09 9.05 -7.83
N SER A 32 -26.38 10.17 -8.03
CA SER A 32 -26.79 11.19 -8.99
C SER A 32 -26.80 10.70 -10.45
N PRO A 33 -27.85 11.04 -11.23
CA PRO A 33 -27.88 10.76 -12.67
C PRO A 33 -26.97 11.71 -13.48
N SER A 34 -26.51 12.83 -12.91
CA SER A 34 -25.60 13.75 -13.58
C SER A 34 -24.15 13.27 -13.51
N ALA A 35 -23.48 13.17 -14.67
CA ALA A 35 -22.08 12.74 -14.75
C ALA A 35 -21.12 13.66 -13.98
N CYS A 36 -21.34 14.99 -14.06
CA CYS A 36 -20.51 15.97 -13.35
C CYS A 36 -20.62 15.77 -11.82
N VAL A 37 -21.85 15.64 -11.31
CA VAL A 37 -22.10 15.41 -9.88
C VAL A 37 -21.50 14.08 -9.42
N ARG A 38 -21.60 13.01 -10.23
CA ARG A 38 -20.96 11.72 -9.93
C ARG A 38 -19.45 11.84 -9.84
N TRP A 39 -18.80 12.54 -10.77
CA TRP A 39 -17.35 12.74 -10.73
C TRP A 39 -16.92 13.57 -9.53
N THR A 40 -17.66 14.62 -9.18
CA THR A 40 -17.42 15.37 -7.95
C THR A 40 -17.56 14.47 -6.71
N ALA A 41 -18.63 13.68 -6.61
CA ALA A 41 -18.84 12.75 -5.51
C ALA A 41 -17.73 11.69 -5.43
N ASN A 42 -17.29 11.15 -6.58
CA ASN A 42 -16.16 10.23 -6.68
C ASN A 42 -14.89 10.85 -6.10
N ILE A 43 -14.53 12.05 -6.56
CA ILE A 43 -13.33 12.76 -6.11
C ILE A 43 -13.41 13.05 -4.61
N VAL A 44 -14.55 13.54 -4.12
CA VAL A 44 -14.72 13.85 -2.69
C VAL A 44 -14.66 12.59 -1.83
N ASN A 45 -15.32 11.49 -2.21
CA ASN A 45 -15.27 10.24 -1.47
C ASN A 45 -13.86 9.64 -1.44
N VAL A 46 -13.14 9.68 -2.56
CA VAL A 46 -11.74 9.25 -2.61
C VAL A 46 -10.88 10.17 -1.74
N TRP A 47 -11.06 11.50 -1.84
CA TRP A 47 -10.30 12.46 -1.07
C TRP A 47 -10.52 12.31 0.44
N LEU A 48 -11.76 12.12 0.90
CA LEU A 48 -12.07 11.86 2.31
C LEU A 48 -11.39 10.58 2.81
N ARG A 49 -11.46 9.50 2.01
CA ARG A 49 -10.79 8.24 2.35
C ARG A 49 -9.27 8.39 2.37
N THR A 50 -8.67 9.10 1.41
CA THR A 50 -7.21 9.30 1.36
C THR A 50 -6.75 10.31 2.40
N ALA A 51 -7.56 11.30 2.80
CA ALA A 51 -7.27 12.18 3.93
C ALA A 51 -7.05 11.37 5.21
N ALA A 52 -8.01 10.49 5.52
CA ALA A 52 -7.93 9.63 6.68
C ALA A 52 -6.82 8.58 6.56
N SER A 53 -6.77 7.85 5.44
CA SER A 53 -5.87 6.69 5.30
C SER A 53 -4.46 6.99 4.80
N VAL A 54 -4.23 8.15 4.20
CA VAL A 54 -2.91 8.56 3.71
C VAL A 54 -2.43 9.80 4.46
N GLY A 55 -3.24 10.85 4.54
CA GLY A 55 -2.85 12.11 5.18
C GLY A 55 -2.41 11.93 6.63
N VAL A 56 -3.30 11.42 7.50
CA VAL A 56 -3.00 11.23 8.92
C VAL A 56 -1.81 10.27 9.14
N PRO A 57 -1.78 9.06 8.54
CA PRO A 57 -0.61 8.17 8.65
C PRO A 57 0.68 8.77 8.12
N HIS A 58 0.63 9.57 7.05
CA HIS A 58 1.83 10.16 6.46
C HIS A 58 2.40 11.28 7.34
N MET A 59 1.54 12.07 7.98
CA MET A 59 2.00 13.04 8.98
C MET A 59 2.68 12.33 10.16
N ALA A 60 2.07 11.25 10.66
CA ALA A 60 2.67 10.42 11.71
C ALA A 60 4.00 9.80 11.26
N ARG A 61 4.10 9.36 10.00
CA ARG A 61 5.34 8.86 9.39
C ARG A 61 6.47 9.88 9.49
N GLN A 62 6.22 11.14 9.11
CA GLN A 62 7.26 12.16 9.14
C GLN A 62 7.70 12.48 10.58
N ALA A 63 6.74 12.63 11.50
CA ALA A 63 7.02 12.86 12.90
C ALA A 63 7.89 11.74 13.51
N VAL A 64 7.53 10.48 13.24
CA VAL A 64 8.28 9.32 13.74
C VAL A 64 9.65 9.21 13.08
N ALA A 65 9.76 9.46 11.78
CA ALA A 65 11.04 9.46 11.07
C ALA A 65 12.00 10.52 11.66
N TYR A 66 11.50 11.74 11.91
CA TYR A 66 12.26 12.80 12.57
C TYR A 66 12.70 12.41 13.99
N ALA A 67 11.77 11.89 14.80
CA ALA A 67 12.06 11.52 16.18
C ALA A 67 13.06 10.36 16.27
N LEU A 68 12.94 9.36 15.40
CA LEU A 68 13.87 8.24 15.31
C LEU A 68 15.26 8.72 14.88
N GLU A 69 15.38 9.50 13.81
CA GLU A 69 16.70 9.95 13.32
C GLU A 69 17.36 10.90 14.33
N SER A 70 16.59 11.80 14.95
CA SER A 70 17.08 12.67 16.03
C SER A 70 17.54 11.85 17.24
N GLY A 71 16.78 10.80 17.62
CA GLY A 71 17.16 9.90 18.70
C GLY A 71 18.42 9.08 18.40
N ILE A 72 18.57 8.60 17.16
CA ILE A 72 19.76 7.89 16.69
C ILE A 72 20.98 8.83 16.73
N GLY A 73 20.84 10.06 16.25
CA GLY A 73 21.89 11.08 16.26
C GLY A 73 22.30 11.48 17.67
N ASN A 74 21.35 11.77 18.56
CA ASN A 74 21.61 12.21 19.93
C ASN A 74 22.25 11.12 20.80
N ARG A 75 22.01 9.84 20.50
CA ARG A 75 22.60 8.71 21.23
C ARG A 75 23.91 8.20 20.61
N SER A 76 24.37 8.84 19.52
CA SER A 76 25.59 8.44 18.79
C SER A 76 25.65 6.93 18.54
N LEU A 77 24.52 6.34 18.09
CA LEU A 77 24.47 4.89 17.87
C LEU A 77 25.55 4.46 16.87
N SER A 78 26.23 3.36 17.17
CA SER A 78 27.29 2.85 16.30
C SER A 78 26.75 2.52 14.90
N LEU A 79 27.62 2.62 13.88
CA LEU A 79 27.29 2.25 12.51
C LEU A 79 26.78 0.81 12.42
N ALA A 80 27.37 -0.12 13.20
CA ALA A 80 26.95 -1.51 13.27
C ALA A 80 25.51 -1.65 13.82
N THR A 81 25.16 -0.92 14.88
CA THR A 81 23.80 -0.90 15.44
C THR A 81 22.80 -0.36 14.42
N ARG A 82 23.11 0.75 13.75
CA ARG A 82 22.25 1.34 12.72
C ARG A 82 22.05 0.39 11.53
N THR A 83 23.12 -0.29 11.11
CA THR A 83 23.09 -1.31 10.04
C THR A 83 22.19 -2.47 10.43
N ALA A 84 22.36 -3.01 11.64
CA ALA A 84 21.56 -4.13 12.14
C ALA A 84 20.07 -3.77 12.24
N MET A 85 19.75 -2.57 12.75
CA MET A 85 18.37 -2.08 12.80
C MET A 85 17.79 -1.89 11.40
N GLY A 86 18.54 -1.30 10.47
CA GLY A 86 18.11 -1.10 9.08
C GLY A 86 17.89 -2.43 8.36
N GLY A 87 18.78 -3.39 8.57
CA GLY A 87 18.67 -4.75 8.03
C GLY A 87 17.47 -5.51 8.61
N ALA A 88 17.24 -5.44 9.92
CA ALA A 88 16.10 -6.06 10.58
C ALA A 88 14.77 -5.45 10.10
N ALA A 89 14.69 -4.12 10.03
CA ALA A 89 13.53 -3.43 9.46
C ALA A 89 13.33 -3.83 7.99
N GLY A 90 14.39 -3.84 7.19
CA GLY A 90 14.36 -4.25 5.79
C GLY A 90 13.91 -5.70 5.57
N ALA A 91 14.28 -6.62 6.47
CA ALA A 91 13.94 -8.04 6.39
C ALA A 91 12.54 -8.39 6.92
N LEU A 92 11.93 -7.52 7.73
CA LEU A 92 10.60 -7.73 8.28
C LEU A 92 9.54 -8.13 7.22
N PRO A 93 9.41 -7.46 6.06
CA PRO A 93 8.43 -7.84 5.05
C PRO A 93 8.67 -9.25 4.47
N VAL A 94 9.92 -9.70 4.39
CA VAL A 94 10.28 -11.05 3.91
C VAL A 94 9.74 -12.09 4.89
N VAL A 95 9.98 -11.87 6.19
CA VAL A 95 9.46 -12.75 7.26
C VAL A 95 7.93 -12.74 7.26
N MET A 96 7.31 -11.57 7.14
CA MET A 96 5.85 -11.45 7.07
C MET A 96 5.26 -12.16 5.85
N ALA A 97 5.89 -12.08 4.68
CA ALA A 97 5.46 -12.78 3.47
C ALA A 97 5.52 -14.30 3.63
N GLY A 98 6.58 -14.82 4.25
CA GLY A 98 6.72 -16.23 4.61
C GLY A 98 5.66 -16.68 5.62
N GLY A 99 5.40 -15.87 6.66
CA GLY A 99 4.32 -16.12 7.62
C GLY A 99 2.94 -16.16 6.95
N GLY A 100 2.69 -15.27 6.00
CA GLY A 100 1.48 -15.27 5.19
C GLY A 100 1.34 -16.53 4.32
N LEU A 101 2.42 -16.99 3.69
CA LEU A 101 2.42 -18.24 2.92
C LEU A 101 2.10 -19.45 3.79
N LEU A 102 2.73 -19.57 4.96
CA LEU A 102 2.48 -20.66 5.90
C LEU A 102 1.03 -20.66 6.41
N ARG A 103 0.48 -19.48 6.69
CA ARG A 103 -0.94 -19.32 7.06
C ARG A 103 -1.87 -19.76 5.95
N ASP A 104 -1.62 -19.32 4.72
CA ASP A 104 -2.43 -19.69 3.55
C ASP A 104 -2.41 -21.21 3.36
N TYR A 105 -1.25 -21.85 3.55
CA TYR A 105 -1.08 -23.30 3.44
C TYR A 105 -1.87 -24.05 4.52
N ARG A 106 -1.73 -23.63 5.79
CA ARG A 106 -2.45 -24.25 6.92
C ARG A 106 -3.97 -24.12 6.81
N ASN A 107 -4.46 -23.05 6.21
CA ASN A 107 -5.89 -22.79 6.06
C ASN A 107 -6.48 -23.36 4.77
N GLY A 108 -5.68 -24.00 3.91
CA GLY A 108 -6.14 -24.50 2.61
C GLY A 108 -6.53 -23.41 1.62
N THR A 109 -6.12 -22.15 1.84
CA THR A 109 -6.48 -20.99 0.99
C THR A 109 -5.36 -20.62 0.02
N THR A 110 -4.47 -21.57 -0.32
CA THR A 110 -3.36 -21.31 -1.23
C THR A 110 -3.82 -21.39 -2.67
N THR A 111 -3.38 -20.44 -3.50
CA THR A 111 -3.53 -20.50 -4.95
C THR A 111 -2.14 -20.44 -5.57
N ARG A 112 -1.98 -20.93 -6.81
CA ARG A 112 -0.68 -20.83 -7.51
C ARG A 112 -0.21 -19.38 -7.60
N ALA A 113 -1.13 -18.45 -7.88
CA ALA A 113 -0.84 -17.02 -7.93
C ALA A 113 -0.34 -16.52 -6.57
N SER A 114 -1.03 -16.83 -5.46
CA SER A 114 -0.61 -16.35 -4.14
C SER A 114 0.74 -16.92 -3.70
N ILE A 115 1.02 -18.19 -4.01
CA ILE A 115 2.33 -18.82 -3.73
C ILE A 115 3.43 -18.10 -4.51
N VAL A 116 3.28 -18.00 -5.84
CA VAL A 116 4.30 -17.37 -6.70
C VAL A 116 4.53 -15.92 -6.30
N SER A 117 3.47 -15.14 -6.08
CA SER A 117 3.61 -13.73 -5.68
C SER A 117 4.28 -13.57 -4.31
N ARG A 118 4.05 -14.48 -3.35
CA ARG A 118 4.76 -14.43 -2.05
C ARG A 118 6.22 -14.81 -2.19
N ILE A 119 6.54 -15.84 -2.98
CA ILE A 119 7.93 -16.25 -3.23
C ILE A 119 8.71 -15.12 -3.92
N VAL A 120 8.14 -14.53 -4.98
CA VAL A 120 8.76 -13.41 -5.69
C VAL A 120 8.98 -12.21 -4.75
N ALA A 121 8.02 -11.87 -3.89
CA ALA A 121 8.20 -10.79 -2.92
C ALA A 121 9.28 -11.10 -1.87
N MET A 122 9.36 -12.34 -1.38
CA MET A 122 10.41 -12.75 -0.45
C MET A 122 11.79 -12.66 -1.10
N LEU A 123 11.95 -13.17 -2.33
CA LEU A 123 13.21 -13.11 -3.07
C LEU A 123 13.62 -11.68 -3.37
N ASN A 124 12.71 -10.87 -3.92
CA ASN A 124 12.99 -9.46 -4.21
C ASN A 124 13.36 -8.69 -2.93
N GLY A 125 12.62 -8.88 -1.85
CA GLY A 125 12.91 -8.24 -0.56
C GLY A 125 14.28 -8.66 -0.02
N ALA A 126 14.60 -9.95 -0.03
CA ALA A 126 15.87 -10.47 0.45
C ALA A 126 17.07 -9.93 -0.36
N ILE A 127 16.94 -9.91 -1.70
CA ILE A 127 17.97 -9.36 -2.59
C ILE A 127 18.19 -7.89 -2.31
N ILE A 128 17.13 -7.09 -2.22
CA ILE A 128 17.23 -5.64 -2.00
C ILE A 128 17.86 -5.32 -0.64
N VAL A 129 17.49 -6.05 0.42
CA VAL A 129 18.11 -5.89 1.75
C VAL A 129 19.59 -6.26 1.72
N ALA A 130 19.95 -7.35 1.06
CA ALA A 130 21.34 -7.76 0.91
C ALA A 130 22.15 -6.71 0.15
N MET A 131 21.62 -6.20 -0.97
CA MET A 131 22.24 -5.14 -1.76
C MET A 131 22.42 -3.86 -0.93
N ALA A 132 21.40 -3.43 -0.19
CA ALA A 132 21.50 -2.28 0.70
C ALA A 132 22.56 -2.47 1.81
N GLY A 133 22.76 -3.71 2.26
CA GLY A 133 23.83 -4.06 3.19
C GLY A 133 25.21 -3.95 2.57
N VAL A 134 25.39 -4.49 1.36
CA VAL A 134 26.66 -4.45 0.61
C VAL A 134 27.04 -3.01 0.25
N THR A 135 26.09 -2.17 -0.15
CA THR A 135 26.36 -0.76 -0.48
C THR A 135 26.49 0.16 0.73
N GLY A 136 26.27 -0.34 1.95
CA GLY A 136 26.29 0.48 3.16
C GLY A 136 25.11 1.45 3.28
N ALA A 137 24.02 1.21 2.55
CA ALA A 137 22.84 2.09 2.57
C ALA A 137 22.00 1.94 3.85
N LEU A 138 21.98 0.75 4.46
CA LEU A 138 21.11 0.42 5.61
C LEU A 138 21.11 1.47 6.74
N PRO A 139 22.26 1.97 7.24
CA PRO A 139 22.29 2.93 8.34
C PRO A 139 21.56 4.24 8.05
N SER A 140 21.60 4.70 6.80
CA SER A 140 21.02 5.98 6.36
C SER A 140 19.51 5.93 6.20
N VAL A 141 18.93 4.73 6.06
CA VAL A 141 17.51 4.55 5.80
C VAL A 141 16.73 3.97 6.96
N THR A 142 17.39 3.55 8.05
CA THR A 142 16.77 2.90 9.20
C THR A 142 15.53 3.63 9.72
N ALA A 143 15.64 4.92 10.07
CA ALA A 143 14.52 5.70 10.59
C ALA A 143 13.37 5.81 9.58
N SER A 144 13.72 6.03 8.30
CA SER A 144 12.74 6.18 7.22
C SER A 144 11.98 4.88 6.93
N VAL A 145 12.67 3.73 6.92
CA VAL A 145 12.06 2.41 6.68
C VAL A 145 11.14 2.02 7.83
N VAL A 146 11.56 2.21 9.08
CA VAL A 146 10.72 1.92 10.26
C VAL A 146 9.46 2.80 10.24
N ALA A 147 9.61 4.10 10.00
CA ALA A 147 8.48 5.00 9.89
C ALA A 147 7.53 4.62 8.72
N LEU A 148 8.09 4.21 7.58
CA LEU A 148 7.33 3.75 6.42
C LEU A 148 6.49 2.51 6.71
N GLN A 149 7.00 1.59 7.52
CA GLN A 149 6.25 0.40 7.96
C GLN A 149 5.09 0.78 8.87
N LEU A 150 5.31 1.68 9.83
CA LEU A 150 4.24 2.25 10.66
C LEU A 150 3.17 2.93 9.79
N TYR A 151 3.59 3.70 8.80
CA TYR A 151 2.67 4.32 7.83
C TYR A 151 1.79 3.29 7.14
N CYS A 152 2.37 2.20 6.62
CA CYS A 152 1.60 1.15 5.95
C CYS A 152 0.59 0.51 6.90
N LEU A 153 1.01 0.21 8.14
CA LEU A 153 0.15 -0.36 9.18
C LEU A 153 -1.03 0.56 9.48
N LEU A 154 -0.77 1.83 9.80
CA LEU A 154 -1.81 2.81 10.10
C LEU A 154 -2.76 3.02 8.91
N ARG A 155 -2.20 3.16 7.70
CA ARG A 155 -2.96 3.31 6.46
C ARG A 155 -3.93 2.15 6.30
N ASP A 156 -3.46 0.92 6.36
CA ASP A 156 -4.31 -0.24 6.10
C ASP A 156 -5.31 -0.51 7.24
N ILE A 157 -4.97 -0.23 8.50
CA ILE A 157 -5.95 -0.27 9.61
C ILE A 157 -7.10 0.70 9.36
N ILE A 158 -6.80 1.90 8.86
CA ILE A 158 -7.83 2.87 8.50
C ILE A 158 -8.60 2.38 7.26
N GLN A 159 -7.94 1.83 6.23
CA GLN A 159 -8.62 1.35 5.03
C GLN A 159 -9.47 0.09 5.24
N LEU A 160 -9.18 -0.70 6.28
CA LEU A 160 -10.03 -1.82 6.71
C LEU A 160 -11.39 -1.33 7.21
N GLN A 161 -11.39 -0.17 7.84
CA GLN A 161 -12.56 0.45 8.45
C GLN A 161 -13.26 1.39 7.48
N LEU A 162 -12.49 2.17 6.73
CA LEU A 162 -12.97 3.17 5.79
C LEU A 162 -12.70 2.68 4.37
N THR A 163 -13.68 1.98 3.84
CA THR A 163 -13.66 1.41 2.50
C THR A 163 -14.25 2.41 1.50
N ALA A 164 -13.83 2.32 0.23
CA ALA A 164 -14.51 3.02 -0.85
C ALA A 164 -14.87 2.03 -1.95
N PRO A 165 -15.89 1.16 -1.77
CA PRO A 165 -16.36 0.30 -2.85
C PRO A 165 -16.74 1.13 -4.08
N ASP A 166 -16.49 0.54 -5.25
CA ASP A 166 -16.93 1.01 -6.55
C ASP A 166 -17.80 -0.06 -7.23
N ASN A 167 -18.33 0.28 -8.41
CA ASN A 167 -19.18 -0.57 -9.24
C ASN A 167 -18.43 -1.14 -10.46
N THR A 168 -17.10 -1.29 -10.36
CA THR A 168 -16.28 -1.96 -11.36
C THR A 168 -16.27 -3.48 -11.14
N HIS A 169 -16.20 -4.25 -12.22
CA HIS A 169 -16.28 -5.71 -12.25
C HIS A 169 -14.90 -6.32 -12.53
N GLY A 170 -14.25 -6.84 -11.48
CA GLY A 170 -12.97 -7.57 -11.61
C GLY A 170 -11.78 -6.69 -12.01
N VAL A 171 -10.56 -7.24 -11.95
CA VAL A 171 -9.33 -6.50 -12.30
C VAL A 171 -8.80 -6.98 -13.65
N SER A 172 -8.83 -6.14 -14.67
CA SER A 172 -8.15 -6.43 -15.96
C SER A 172 -6.63 -6.39 -15.79
N GLY A 173 -5.92 -7.35 -16.38
CA GLY A 173 -4.45 -7.38 -16.37
C GLY A 173 -3.84 -6.16 -17.06
N ARG A 174 -4.51 -5.63 -18.11
CA ARG A 174 -4.09 -4.42 -18.83
C ARG A 174 -4.27 -3.17 -17.98
N ALA A 175 -5.44 -3.03 -17.34
CA ALA A 175 -5.69 -1.95 -16.38
C ALA A 175 -4.70 -1.98 -15.22
N LEU A 176 -4.38 -3.18 -14.72
CA LEU A 176 -3.37 -3.38 -13.68
C LEU A 176 -1.97 -2.93 -14.13
N GLY A 177 -1.54 -3.32 -15.32
CA GLY A 177 -0.24 -2.91 -15.87
C GLY A 177 -0.14 -1.40 -16.10
N ALA A 178 -1.18 -0.80 -16.70
CA ALA A 178 -1.25 0.64 -16.92
C ALA A 178 -1.24 1.42 -15.60
N ALA A 179 -2.01 0.95 -14.61
CA ALA A 179 -2.04 1.57 -13.31
C ALA A 179 -0.74 1.39 -12.52
N ALA A 180 -0.03 0.27 -12.66
CA ALA A 180 1.30 0.09 -12.07
C ALA A 180 2.31 1.12 -12.60
N GLY A 181 2.29 1.39 -13.91
CA GLY A 181 3.10 2.43 -14.54
C GLY A 181 2.73 3.83 -14.03
N ALA A 182 1.43 4.16 -14.03
CA ALA A 182 0.93 5.43 -13.52
C ALA A 182 1.29 5.64 -12.04
N TYR A 183 1.14 4.61 -11.21
CA TYR A 183 1.50 4.63 -9.79
C TYR A 183 2.97 5.00 -9.60
N GLY A 184 3.88 4.33 -10.32
CA GLY A 184 5.32 4.62 -10.26
C GLY A 184 5.63 6.09 -10.61
N SER A 185 5.06 6.60 -11.71
CA SER A 185 5.26 7.99 -12.15
C SER A 185 4.68 9.01 -11.16
N ILE A 186 3.46 8.77 -10.66
CA ILE A 186 2.80 9.65 -9.68
C ILE A 186 3.62 9.72 -8.38
N GLN A 187 4.09 8.58 -7.89
CA GLN A 187 4.90 8.51 -6.67
C GLN A 187 6.26 9.19 -6.84
N MET A 188 6.89 9.06 -8.01
CA MET A 188 8.12 9.76 -8.35
C MET A 188 7.91 11.27 -8.37
N GLY A 189 6.88 11.74 -9.08
CA GLY A 189 6.54 13.17 -9.16
C GLY A 189 6.22 13.78 -7.79
N ALA A 190 5.44 13.07 -6.97
CA ALA A 190 5.12 13.52 -5.61
C ALA A 190 6.35 13.58 -4.71
N SER A 191 7.29 12.63 -4.88
CA SER A 191 8.56 12.64 -4.15
C SER A 191 9.44 13.83 -4.55
N ALA A 192 9.60 14.07 -5.86
CA ALA A 192 10.36 15.22 -6.37
C ALA A 192 9.76 16.55 -5.93
N ALA A 193 8.44 16.72 -6.04
CA ALA A 193 7.74 17.91 -5.55
C ALA A 193 7.92 18.09 -4.04
N GLY A 194 7.88 17.00 -3.27
CA GLY A 194 8.13 17.03 -1.83
C GLY A 194 9.53 17.52 -1.48
N ASP A 195 10.54 17.15 -2.27
CA ASP A 195 11.90 17.59 -2.04
C ASP A 195 12.12 19.06 -2.45
N TRP A 196 11.35 19.59 -3.39
CA TRP A 196 11.42 21.01 -3.80
C TRP A 196 10.66 21.94 -2.86
N PHE A 197 9.44 21.56 -2.46
CA PHE A 197 8.55 22.45 -1.70
C PHE A 197 8.56 22.20 -0.20
N ALA A 198 9.10 21.06 0.25
CA ALA A 198 8.91 20.56 1.61
C ALA A 198 10.20 20.00 2.23
N TYR A 199 11.37 20.47 1.77
CA TYR A 199 12.66 20.14 2.36
C TYR A 199 13.09 21.16 3.43
N PRO A 200 13.73 20.73 4.54
CA PRO A 200 13.84 19.34 5.02
C PRO A 200 12.53 18.88 5.68
N SER A 201 12.28 17.56 5.69
CA SER A 201 11.11 16.95 6.32
C SER A 201 11.43 15.55 6.87
N GLY A 202 10.68 15.14 7.89
CA GLY A 202 10.90 13.87 8.57
C GLY A 202 12.35 13.65 9.01
N ALA A 203 12.91 12.49 8.67
CA ALA A 203 14.28 12.13 9.05
C ALA A 203 15.34 13.13 8.55
N SER A 204 15.16 13.75 7.38
CA SER A 204 16.16 14.68 6.84
C SER A 204 16.24 16.00 7.59
N ALA A 205 15.28 16.28 8.48
CA ALA A 205 15.28 17.46 9.33
C ALA A 205 15.97 17.23 10.69
N SER A 206 16.49 16.01 10.94
CA SER A 206 17.22 15.70 12.17
C SER A 206 18.34 16.71 12.41
N GLY A 207 18.44 17.24 13.62
CA GLY A 207 19.44 18.27 13.97
C GLY A 207 18.92 19.71 13.88
N SER A 208 17.66 19.92 13.53
CA SER A 208 16.96 21.21 13.63
C SER A 208 15.63 21.07 14.39
N THR A 209 14.95 22.18 14.65
CA THR A 209 13.59 22.16 15.23
C THR A 209 12.61 21.46 14.30
N TYR A 210 11.73 20.62 14.84
CA TYR A 210 10.75 19.85 14.07
C TYR A 210 9.96 20.71 13.04
N PRO A 211 10.14 20.51 11.73
CA PRO A 211 9.58 21.39 10.70
C PRO A 211 8.17 20.97 10.29
N TRP A 212 7.21 21.06 11.21
CA TRP A 212 5.83 20.58 11.01
C TRP A 212 5.15 21.14 9.75
N ARG A 213 5.50 22.37 9.32
CA ARG A 213 4.96 22.99 8.09
C ARG A 213 5.40 22.25 6.83
N ASN A 214 6.67 21.87 6.76
CA ASN A 214 7.21 21.09 5.64
C ASN A 214 6.56 19.70 5.62
N ASP A 215 6.41 19.07 6.78
CA ASP A 215 5.75 17.77 6.87
C ASP A 215 4.27 17.83 6.45
N LEU A 216 3.57 18.93 6.76
CA LEU A 216 2.21 19.18 6.29
C LEU A 216 2.12 19.31 4.77
N ILE A 217 3.02 20.11 4.15
CA ILE A 217 3.08 20.26 2.69
C ILE A 217 3.38 18.91 2.03
N ARG A 218 4.36 18.16 2.55
CA ARG A 218 4.72 16.84 2.03
C ARG A 218 3.58 15.84 2.16
N THR A 219 2.80 15.95 3.23
CA THR A 219 1.60 15.14 3.45
C THR A 219 0.49 15.49 2.47
N ALA A 220 0.27 16.78 2.18
CA ALA A 220 -0.69 17.21 1.16
C ALA A 220 -0.32 16.69 -0.23
N LEU A 221 0.97 16.73 -0.61
CA LEU A 221 1.47 16.18 -1.87
C LEU A 221 1.28 14.65 -1.94
N ALA A 222 1.58 13.93 -0.85
CA ALA A 222 1.35 12.48 -0.79
C ALA A 222 -0.15 12.11 -0.87
N GLN A 223 -1.02 12.93 -0.27
CA GLN A 223 -2.46 12.75 -0.37
C GLN A 223 -2.98 12.99 -1.79
N LEU A 224 -2.49 14.05 -2.45
CA LEU A 224 -2.81 14.34 -3.85
C LEU A 224 -2.37 13.20 -4.76
N ALA A 225 -1.15 12.69 -4.58
CA ALA A 225 -0.64 11.52 -5.30
C ALA A 225 -1.56 10.31 -5.14
N ALA A 226 -1.99 10.01 -3.91
CA ALA A 226 -2.93 8.92 -3.64
C ALA A 226 -4.32 9.14 -4.25
N LEU A 227 -4.81 10.39 -4.27
CA LEU A 227 -6.06 10.75 -4.95
C LEU A 227 -5.96 10.49 -6.46
N LEU A 228 -4.89 10.98 -7.09
CA LEU A 228 -4.64 10.77 -8.52
C LEU A 228 -4.55 9.28 -8.85
N ASP A 229 -3.77 8.51 -8.09
CA ASP A 229 -3.65 7.06 -8.24
C ASP A 229 -5.02 6.35 -8.20
N HIS A 230 -5.85 6.67 -7.20
CA HIS A 230 -7.19 6.08 -7.08
C HIS A 230 -8.11 6.43 -8.24
N VAL A 231 -8.09 7.68 -8.69
CA VAL A 231 -8.91 8.14 -9.82
C VAL A 231 -8.41 7.52 -11.13
N THR A 232 -7.11 7.46 -11.34
CA THR A 232 -6.49 6.85 -12.53
C THR A 232 -6.78 5.36 -12.59
N PHE A 233 -6.54 4.61 -11.51
CA PHE A 233 -6.79 3.15 -11.47
C PHE A 233 -8.25 2.84 -11.79
N ARG A 234 -9.19 3.48 -11.08
CA ARG A 234 -10.63 3.20 -11.25
C ARG A 234 -11.18 3.72 -12.57
N GLY A 235 -10.66 4.85 -13.05
CA GLY A 235 -10.99 5.40 -14.35
C GLY A 235 -10.54 4.47 -15.49
N MET A 236 -9.32 3.94 -15.42
CA MET A 236 -8.79 2.97 -16.39
C MET A 236 -9.58 1.66 -16.37
N GLN A 237 -9.87 1.14 -15.18
CA GLN A 237 -10.68 -0.07 -15.03
C GLN A 237 -12.08 0.11 -15.64
N ARG A 238 -12.73 1.25 -15.37
CA ARG A 238 -14.04 1.54 -15.96
C ARG A 238 -13.98 1.74 -17.47
N PHE A 239 -12.93 2.36 -17.97
CA PHE A 239 -12.72 2.53 -19.41
C PHE A 239 -12.60 1.18 -20.13
N GLU A 240 -11.82 0.25 -19.58
CA GLU A 240 -11.70 -1.12 -20.13
C GLU A 240 -13.04 -1.87 -20.08
N GLU A 241 -13.80 -1.75 -18.98
CA GLU A 241 -15.15 -2.32 -18.89
C GLU A 241 -16.10 -1.72 -19.93
N GLY A 242 -16.03 -0.41 -20.17
CA GLY A 242 -16.85 0.26 -21.19
C GLY A 242 -16.51 -0.19 -22.61
N ILE A 243 -15.24 -0.49 -22.90
CA ILE A 243 -14.84 -1.11 -24.17
C ILE A 243 -15.43 -2.53 -24.26
N ALA A 244 -15.31 -3.32 -23.19
CA ALA A 244 -15.82 -4.69 -23.15
C ALA A 244 -17.35 -4.75 -23.29
N SER A 245 -18.07 -3.76 -22.77
CA SER A 245 -19.54 -3.64 -22.85
C SER A 245 -20.04 -2.92 -24.11
N GLN A 246 -19.19 -2.68 -25.12
CA GLN A 246 -19.55 -1.96 -26.35
C GLN A 246 -20.18 -0.57 -26.11
N GLY A 247 -19.86 0.07 -24.99
CA GLY A 247 -20.37 1.40 -24.64
C GLY A 247 -21.68 1.43 -23.87
N GLU A 248 -22.25 0.28 -23.46
CA GLU A 248 -23.48 0.20 -22.64
C GLU A 248 -23.24 0.51 -21.15
N ASP A 249 -22.28 1.40 -20.84
CA ASP A 249 -22.04 1.83 -19.47
C ASP A 249 -23.13 2.84 -19.02
N HIS A 250 -24.27 2.31 -18.59
CA HIS A 250 -25.40 3.12 -18.13
C HIS A 250 -25.19 3.74 -16.74
N ASP A 251 -24.32 3.16 -15.90
CA ASP A 251 -24.18 3.56 -14.50
C ASP A 251 -23.04 4.55 -14.24
N GLY A 252 -22.02 4.56 -15.10
CA GLY A 252 -20.75 5.26 -14.90
C GLY A 252 -19.99 4.80 -13.66
N LEU A 253 -18.80 5.34 -13.42
CA LEU A 253 -18.04 5.07 -12.19
C LEU A 253 -18.75 5.68 -10.97
N ARG A 254 -19.02 4.86 -9.95
CA ARG A 254 -19.61 5.27 -8.68
C ARG A 254 -18.81 4.75 -7.51
N ILE A 255 -18.10 5.66 -6.85
CA ILE A 255 -17.33 5.41 -5.64
C ILE A 255 -18.16 5.87 -4.45
N ARG A 256 -18.32 5.01 -3.44
CA ARG A 256 -19.08 5.30 -2.21
C ARG A 256 -18.20 5.15 -0.99
N LEU A 257 -18.24 6.10 -0.06
CA LEU A 257 -17.52 5.97 1.20
C LEU A 257 -18.33 5.10 2.17
N ARG A 258 -17.72 4.04 2.70
CA ARG A 258 -18.39 3.12 3.63
C ARG A 258 -17.52 2.79 4.83
N TYR A 259 -18.09 3.01 6.02
CA TYR A 259 -17.53 2.49 7.26
C TYR A 259 -17.91 1.01 7.44
N VAL A 260 -16.93 0.18 7.76
CA VAL A 260 -17.09 -1.25 8.05
C VAL A 260 -16.33 -1.55 9.33
N PRO A 261 -17.00 -1.91 10.45
CA PRO A 261 -16.30 -2.17 11.70
C PRO A 261 -15.28 -3.31 11.52
N PRO A 262 -14.09 -3.20 12.15
CA PRO A 262 -13.06 -4.21 12.01
C PRO A 262 -13.44 -5.46 12.81
N THR A 263 -13.18 -6.64 12.24
CA THR A 263 -13.28 -7.93 12.96
C THR A 263 -11.88 -8.50 13.13
N VAL A 264 -11.67 -9.32 14.17
CA VAL A 264 -10.38 -9.98 14.42
C VAL A 264 -9.94 -10.82 13.21
N ALA A 265 -10.88 -11.51 12.56
CA ALA A 265 -10.62 -12.27 11.34
C ALA A 265 -10.11 -11.36 10.20
N ARG A 266 -10.75 -10.21 9.96
CA ARG A 266 -10.33 -9.25 8.91
C ARG A 266 -8.97 -8.63 9.23
N ILE A 267 -8.70 -8.31 10.49
CA ILE A 267 -7.38 -7.78 10.92
C ILE A 267 -6.29 -8.83 10.68
N SER A 268 -6.51 -10.08 11.11
CA SER A 268 -5.56 -11.18 10.91
C SER A 268 -5.29 -11.46 9.42
N GLN A 269 -6.36 -11.45 8.62
CA GLN A 269 -6.28 -11.60 7.17
C GLN A 269 -5.50 -10.45 6.52
N ALA A 270 -5.73 -9.22 6.95
CA ALA A 270 -5.04 -8.05 6.42
C ALA A 270 -3.56 -8.04 6.80
N ALA A 271 -3.25 -8.34 8.06
CA ALA A 271 -1.89 -8.40 8.59
C ALA A 271 -1.00 -9.33 7.76
N THR A 272 -1.53 -10.48 7.34
CA THR A 272 -0.82 -11.52 6.57
C THR A 272 -1.03 -11.42 5.05
N GLY A 273 -1.81 -10.44 4.60
CA GLY A 273 -2.15 -10.21 3.20
C GLY A 273 -1.74 -8.80 2.78
N VAL A 274 -2.73 -7.91 2.64
CA VAL A 274 -2.54 -6.56 2.07
C VAL A 274 -1.50 -5.72 2.82
N ILE A 275 -1.44 -5.82 4.15
CA ILE A 275 -0.49 -5.06 4.98
C ILE A 275 0.94 -5.51 4.69
N THR A 276 1.17 -6.83 4.75
CA THR A 276 2.46 -7.44 4.41
C THR A 276 2.91 -7.03 3.01
N ALA A 277 2.00 -7.15 2.03
CA ALA A 277 2.28 -6.84 0.64
C ALA A 277 2.67 -5.36 0.46
N ARG A 278 1.95 -4.44 1.12
CA ARG A 278 2.23 -3.00 1.04
C ARG A 278 3.55 -2.65 1.70
N ILE A 279 3.79 -3.19 2.91
CA ILE A 279 5.07 -3.01 3.63
C ILE A 279 6.22 -3.50 2.75
N GLY A 280 6.11 -4.70 2.18
CA GLY A 280 7.12 -5.27 1.28
C GLY A 280 7.39 -4.40 0.05
N LEU A 281 6.33 -3.96 -0.62
CA LEU A 281 6.44 -3.08 -1.78
C LEU A 281 7.17 -1.77 -1.44
N GLN A 282 6.69 -1.06 -0.42
CA GLN A 282 7.22 0.26 -0.06
C GLN A 282 8.63 0.19 0.53
N THR A 283 8.90 -0.79 1.39
CA THR A 283 10.27 -1.02 1.92
C THR A 283 11.24 -1.37 0.79
N SER A 284 10.85 -2.23 -0.17
CA SER A 284 11.69 -2.58 -1.31
C SER A 284 12.03 -1.36 -2.18
N GLY A 285 11.04 -0.51 -2.49
CA GLY A 285 11.26 0.73 -3.24
C GLY A 285 12.20 1.70 -2.52
N ALA A 286 12.00 1.90 -1.22
CA ALA A 286 12.83 2.80 -0.41
C ALA A 286 14.28 2.31 -0.29
N LEU A 287 14.48 1.02 -0.04
CA LEU A 287 15.81 0.41 0.03
C LEU A 287 16.51 0.43 -1.33
N ALA A 288 15.80 0.14 -2.42
CA ALA A 288 16.36 0.20 -3.77
C ALA A 288 16.83 1.61 -4.13
N ALA A 289 16.02 2.63 -3.84
CA ALA A 289 16.40 4.03 -4.07
C ALA A 289 17.67 4.40 -3.27
N ALA A 290 17.74 4.02 -2.00
CA ALA A 290 18.91 4.31 -1.18
C ALA A 290 20.16 3.53 -1.59
N THR A 291 20.00 2.26 -1.97
CA THR A 291 21.08 1.43 -2.53
C THR A 291 21.65 2.09 -3.77
N ALA A 292 20.79 2.54 -4.68
CA ALA A 292 21.19 3.26 -5.87
C ALA A 292 21.90 4.58 -5.55
N ALA A 293 21.37 5.39 -4.62
CA ALA A 293 22.00 6.64 -4.21
C ALA A 293 23.42 6.43 -3.64
N HIS A 294 23.61 5.41 -2.80
CA HIS A 294 24.93 5.06 -2.26
C HIS A 294 25.88 4.53 -3.33
N ALA A 295 25.41 3.67 -4.23
CA ALA A 295 26.22 3.17 -5.34
C ALA A 295 26.66 4.29 -6.31
N LEU A 296 25.80 5.29 -6.52
CA LEU A 296 26.06 6.42 -7.40
C LEU A 296 26.92 7.52 -6.77
N ALA A 297 27.05 7.58 -5.45
CA ALA A 297 27.79 8.62 -4.74
C ALA A 297 29.28 8.69 -5.13
N GLY A 298 29.86 7.58 -5.62
CA GLY A 298 31.23 7.53 -6.13
C GLY A 298 31.38 7.84 -7.63
N SER A 299 30.30 8.22 -8.33
CA SER A 299 30.34 8.52 -9.76
C SER A 299 30.67 9.98 -10.06
N ASN A 300 31.12 10.26 -11.29
CA ASN A 300 31.35 11.63 -11.79
C ASN A 300 30.06 12.36 -12.19
N LEU A 301 28.89 11.81 -11.87
CA LEU A 301 27.59 12.42 -12.18
C LEU A 301 27.31 13.58 -11.23
N SER A 302 26.51 14.55 -11.66
CA SER A 302 26.06 15.63 -10.75
C SER A 302 25.19 15.06 -9.62
N GLY A 303 25.28 15.64 -8.43
CA GLY A 303 24.50 15.17 -7.27
C GLY A 303 22.99 15.14 -7.52
N THR A 304 22.46 16.12 -8.24
CA THR A 304 21.04 16.14 -8.66
C THR A 304 20.71 14.95 -9.55
N PHE A 305 21.54 14.66 -10.57
CA PHE A 305 21.31 13.53 -11.46
C PHE A 305 21.43 12.18 -10.73
N GLN A 306 22.35 12.05 -9.79
CA GLN A 306 22.45 10.86 -8.93
C GLN A 306 21.16 10.63 -8.13
N GLN A 307 20.61 11.68 -7.53
CA GLN A 307 19.35 11.60 -6.78
C GLN A 307 18.15 11.26 -7.66
N ASP A 308 18.05 11.89 -8.84
CA ASP A 308 16.96 11.62 -9.78
C ASP A 308 17.02 10.19 -10.32
N LEU A 309 18.21 9.68 -10.64
CA LEU A 309 18.40 8.30 -11.07
C LEU A 309 18.07 7.31 -9.94
N ALA A 310 18.46 7.60 -8.71
CA ALA A 310 18.10 6.80 -7.55
C ALA A 310 16.58 6.74 -7.32
N ARG A 311 15.88 7.89 -7.45
CA ARG A 311 14.41 7.96 -7.39
C ARG A 311 13.76 7.15 -8.50
N LEU A 312 14.27 7.25 -9.73
CA LEU A 312 13.78 6.49 -10.88
C LEU A 312 13.91 4.98 -10.65
N ILE A 313 15.05 4.52 -10.13
CA ILE A 313 15.26 3.10 -9.80
C ILE A 313 14.28 2.64 -8.71
N GLY A 314 14.10 3.43 -7.64
CA GLY A 314 13.11 3.14 -6.61
C GLY A 314 11.68 3.06 -7.16
N ALA A 315 11.30 3.99 -8.03
CA ALA A 315 9.99 4.02 -8.69
C ALA A 315 9.79 2.83 -9.63
N ALA A 316 10.83 2.42 -10.36
CA ALA A 316 10.81 1.23 -11.21
C ALA A 316 10.61 -0.06 -10.40
N VAL A 317 11.30 -0.19 -9.27
CA VAL A 317 11.10 -1.32 -8.34
C VAL A 317 9.69 -1.32 -7.76
N LEU A 318 9.13 -0.16 -7.41
CA LEU A 318 7.73 -0.03 -6.98
C LEU A 318 6.75 -0.42 -8.09
N GLY A 319 6.97 0.04 -9.32
CA GLY A 319 6.12 -0.31 -10.46
C GLY A 319 6.14 -1.81 -10.75
N ALA A 320 7.32 -2.41 -10.83
CA ALA A 320 7.48 -3.86 -11.05
C ALA A 320 6.92 -4.69 -9.89
N GLY A 321 7.11 -4.25 -8.65
CA GLY A 321 6.58 -4.90 -7.46
C GLY A 321 5.05 -4.81 -7.33
N TYR A 322 4.40 -3.86 -8.02
CA TYR A 322 2.96 -3.64 -7.94
C TYR A 322 2.14 -4.86 -8.41
N ALA A 323 2.57 -5.53 -9.48
CA ALA A 323 1.92 -6.76 -9.93
C ALA A 323 2.01 -7.87 -8.87
N THR A 324 3.15 -7.97 -8.19
CA THR A 324 3.35 -8.92 -7.09
C THR A 324 2.46 -8.58 -5.89
N TYR A 325 2.34 -7.28 -5.57
CA TYR A 325 1.42 -6.78 -4.55
C TYR A 325 -0.02 -7.18 -4.86
N VAL A 326 -0.50 -6.95 -6.08
CA VAL A 326 -1.87 -7.30 -6.48
C VAL A 326 -2.10 -8.82 -6.48
N GLY A 327 -1.13 -9.61 -6.93
CA GLY A 327 -1.21 -11.08 -6.84
C GLY A 327 -1.35 -11.59 -5.39
N GLN A 328 -0.79 -10.90 -4.40
CA GLN A 328 -0.95 -11.24 -2.98
C GLN A 328 -2.29 -10.81 -2.38
N THR A 329 -2.97 -9.84 -2.98
CA THR A 329 -4.28 -9.35 -2.52
C THR A 329 -5.46 -10.06 -3.21
N ILE A 330 -5.22 -10.66 -4.38
CA ILE A 330 -6.16 -11.56 -5.04
C ILE A 330 -6.32 -12.84 -4.20
N ARG A 331 -7.55 -13.13 -3.77
CA ARG A 331 -7.96 -14.37 -3.09
C ARG A 331 -9.31 -14.83 -3.63
N SER A 332 -9.58 -16.13 -3.57
CA SER A 332 -10.84 -16.76 -3.98
C SER A 332 -12.09 -16.14 -3.34
N ASP A 333 -11.93 -15.53 -2.16
CA ASP A 333 -13.03 -15.04 -1.33
C ASP A 333 -13.16 -13.50 -1.36
N ASN A 334 -12.38 -12.82 -2.20
CA ASN A 334 -12.39 -11.35 -2.31
C ASN A 334 -13.33 -10.86 -3.41
N VAL A 335 -13.84 -9.63 -3.22
CA VAL A 335 -14.78 -8.89 -4.08
C VAL A 335 -14.38 -8.81 -5.56
N TYR A 336 -13.10 -9.01 -5.88
CA TYR A 336 -12.63 -9.15 -7.26
C TYR A 336 -12.62 -10.63 -7.64
N HIS A 337 -13.76 -11.12 -8.14
CA HIS A 337 -13.79 -12.40 -8.84
C HIS A 337 -12.80 -12.36 -10.00
N VAL A 338 -11.79 -13.23 -9.95
CA VAL A 338 -10.74 -13.34 -10.97
C VAL A 338 -11.16 -14.42 -11.96
N ASP A 339 -12.27 -14.18 -12.65
CA ASP A 339 -12.71 -15.11 -13.70
C ASP A 339 -11.92 -14.86 -15.00
N ASN A 340 -11.26 -13.70 -15.16
CA ASN A 340 -10.66 -13.27 -16.44
C ASN A 340 -9.12 -13.14 -16.49
N VAL A 341 -8.40 -13.07 -15.36
CA VAL A 341 -6.92 -12.88 -15.41
C VAL A 341 -6.20 -14.12 -15.94
N HIS A 342 -6.73 -15.32 -15.71
CA HIS A 342 -6.16 -16.56 -16.24
C HIS A 342 -6.20 -16.59 -17.78
N ALA A 343 -7.33 -16.19 -18.38
CA ALA A 343 -7.48 -16.12 -19.82
C ALA A 343 -6.62 -15.01 -20.45
N GLU A 344 -6.52 -13.84 -19.81
CA GLU A 344 -5.72 -12.71 -20.33
C GLU A 344 -4.20 -12.92 -20.23
N LEU A 345 -3.71 -13.64 -19.21
CA LEU A 345 -2.27 -13.93 -19.05
C LEU A 345 -1.80 -15.16 -19.84
N GLY A 346 -2.67 -15.78 -20.63
CA GLY A 346 -2.36 -17.04 -21.32
C GLY A 346 -1.99 -18.18 -20.37
N LEU A 347 -2.39 -18.06 -19.09
CA LEU A 347 -2.18 -19.11 -18.11
C LEU A 347 -3.30 -20.12 -18.31
N PRO A 348 -3.00 -21.43 -18.41
CA PRO A 348 -4.03 -22.44 -18.61
C PRO A 348 -5.11 -22.26 -17.54
N ALA A 349 -6.36 -22.12 -18.00
CA ALA A 349 -7.54 -22.14 -17.13
C ALA A 349 -7.35 -23.31 -16.16
N SER A 350 -7.47 -23.03 -14.87
CA SER A 350 -7.12 -23.93 -13.76
C SER A 350 -7.32 -25.38 -14.17
N ASP A 351 -6.21 -26.08 -14.40
CA ASP A 351 -6.21 -27.50 -14.71
C ASP A 351 -7.10 -28.22 -13.67
N PRO A 352 -8.16 -28.93 -14.08
CA PRO A 352 -9.08 -29.59 -13.16
C PRO A 352 -8.38 -30.58 -12.22
N ALA A 353 -7.13 -30.98 -12.52
CA ALA A 353 -6.26 -31.71 -11.61
C ALA A 353 -5.99 -30.99 -10.26
N PHE A 354 -6.19 -29.67 -10.19
CA PHE A 354 -5.98 -28.87 -8.98
C PHE A 354 -7.29 -28.43 -8.31
N ALA A 355 -8.43 -28.51 -9.01
CA ALA A 355 -9.76 -28.34 -8.39
C ALA A 355 -10.14 -29.57 -7.54
N ASN A 356 -9.55 -30.73 -7.84
CA ASN A 356 -9.77 -32.01 -7.15
C ASN A 356 -8.55 -32.50 -6.34
N MET A 357 -7.63 -31.62 -5.91
CA MET A 357 -6.76 -32.00 -4.81
C MET A 357 -7.56 -31.97 -3.51
N ASP A 358 -8.32 -33.04 -3.31
CA ASP A 358 -8.69 -33.51 -1.98
C ASP A 358 -7.45 -33.38 -1.10
N THR A 359 -7.57 -32.56 -0.04
CA THR A 359 -6.62 -32.52 1.06
C THR A 359 -6.12 -33.94 1.34
N PRO A 360 -4.81 -34.22 1.30
CA PRO A 360 -4.34 -35.53 1.72
C PRO A 360 -4.70 -35.68 3.20
N ARG A 361 -5.72 -36.51 3.47
CA ARG A 361 -5.96 -37.05 4.81
C ARG A 361 -4.78 -37.96 5.12
N PHE A 362 -3.73 -37.40 5.69
CA PHE A 362 -2.75 -38.19 6.41
C PHE A 362 -3.43 -38.70 7.68
N THR A 363 -4.07 -39.86 7.58
CA THR A 363 -4.29 -40.74 8.73
C THR A 363 -2.93 -41.19 9.22
N THR A 364 -2.44 -40.56 10.28
CA THR A 364 -1.33 -41.05 11.09
C THR A 364 -1.78 -42.29 11.85
N SER A 365 -1.70 -43.47 11.21
CA SER A 365 -1.65 -44.73 11.94
C SER A 365 -0.25 -44.86 12.56
N PHE A 366 -0.13 -44.41 13.82
CA PHE A 366 1.01 -44.71 14.67
C PHE A 366 1.06 -46.23 14.92
N ALA A 367 1.97 -46.93 14.25
CA ALA A 367 2.43 -48.24 14.71
C ALA A 367 3.46 -47.99 15.83
N MET A 368 3.02 -48.15 17.08
CA MET A 368 3.93 -48.27 18.22
C MET A 368 4.74 -49.57 18.06
N VAL A 369 6.03 -49.42 17.83
CA VAL A 369 7.01 -50.50 18.01
C VAL A 369 7.32 -50.54 19.50
N ASP A 370 6.83 -51.60 20.14
CA ASP A 370 7.08 -51.93 21.55
C ASP A 370 8.49 -52.53 21.67
N GLU A 371 9.43 -51.71 22.14
CA GLU A 371 10.79 -52.11 22.49
C GLU A 371 10.80 -52.72 23.90
N THR A 372 10.46 -54.01 24.02
CA THR A 372 10.90 -54.80 25.19
C THR A 372 11.12 -56.27 24.84
N ARG A 373 12.41 -56.68 24.73
CA ARG A 373 13.01 -57.90 25.33
C ARG A 373 14.30 -58.34 24.61
N HIS A 374 15.43 -58.15 25.28
CA HIS A 374 16.58 -59.08 25.25
C HIS A 374 16.35 -60.22 26.27
N PRO A 375 17.21 -61.24 26.39
CA PRO A 375 18.04 -61.98 25.42
C PRO A 375 17.85 -63.52 25.57
N THR A 376 18.45 -64.35 24.70
CA THR A 376 19.35 -65.50 25.05
C THR A 376 19.37 -66.60 23.98
N ARG A 377 20.62 -67.01 23.68
CA ARG A 377 21.15 -68.20 22.99
C ARG A 377 20.95 -68.32 21.48
#